data_AF-A0A523VUR0-F1
#
_entry.id   AF-A0A523VUR0-F1
#
_cell.length_a   1.000
_cell.length_b   1.000
_cell.length_c   1.000
_cell.angle_alpha   90.00
_cell.angle_beta   90.00
_cell.angle_gamma   90.00
#
_symmetry.space_group_name_H-M   'P 1'
#
loop_
_entity.id
_entity.type
_entity.pdbx_description
1 polymer ?
#
loop_
_entity_poly.entity_id
_entity_poly.type
_entity_poly.pdbx_seq_one_letter_code
_entity_poly.pdbx_strand_id
1 'polypeptide(L)' 'MIDLAIKVAKTAGDFLLERFGKVRSINEKKQGGRMTLVTDVDIEAEKEMIKLIHRECPHHDIVG' A
#
# COMPACT_ATOMS: atom_id res chain seq x y z
N MET A 1 -14.37 -8.88 -8.34
CA MET A 1 -13.27 -7.94 -8.62
C MET A 1 -13.58 -6.53 -8.13
N ILE A 2 -14.66 -5.87 -8.56
CA ILE A 2 -14.96 -4.49 -8.13
C ILE A 2 -15.20 -4.36 -6.62
N ASP A 3 -15.95 -5.28 -6.02
CA ASP A 3 -16.20 -5.26 -4.56
C ASP A 3 -14.93 -5.50 -3.75
N LEU A 4 -14.05 -6.36 -4.26
CA LEU A 4 -12.73 -6.59 -3.66
C LEU A 4 -11.88 -5.32 -3.73
N ALA A 5 -11.86 -4.64 -4.88
CA ALA A 5 -11.14 -3.39 -5.05
C ALA A 5 -11.66 -2.29 -4.10
N ILE A 6 -12.99 -2.14 -3.99
CA ILE A 6 -13.63 -1.21 -3.05
C ILE A 6 -13.24 -1.54 -1.62
N LYS A 7 -13.29 -2.82 -1.24
CA LYS A 7 -12.91 -3.29 0.09
C LYS A 7 -11.45 -2.98 0.40
N VAL A 8 -10.53 -3.32 -0.50
CA VAL A 8 -9.09 -3.06 -0.34
C VAL A 8 -8.83 -1.56 -0.21
N ALA A 9 -9.46 -0.73 -1.06
CA ALA A 9 -9.31 0.72 -1.01
C ALA A 9 -9.81 1.32 0.30
N LYS A 10 -10.96 0.85 0.82
CA LYS A 10 -11.47 1.28 2.14
C LYS A 10 -10.53 0.88 3.26
N THR A 11 -10.08 -0.37 3.30
CA THR A 11 -9.12 -0.85 4.30
C THR A 11 -7.82 -0.04 4.28
N ALA A 12 -7.31 0.29 3.10
CA ALA A 12 -6.13 1.15 2.97
C ALA A 12 -6.39 2.57 3.48
N GLY A 13 -7.57 3.14 3.16
CA GLY A 13 -7.98 4.44 3.67
C GLY A 13 -8.03 4.47 5.19
N ASP A 14 -8.67 3.48 5.81
CA ASP A 14 -8.74 3.35 7.28
C ASP A 14 -7.34 3.23 7.89
N PHE A 15 -6.49 2.38 7.30
CA PHE A 15 -5.10 2.20 7.74
C PHE A 15 -4.29 3.51 7.72
N LEU A 16 -4.42 4.29 6.64
CA LEU A 16 -3.74 5.57 6.47
C LEU A 16 -4.26 6.61 7.47
N LEU A 17 -5.59 6.66 7.69
CA LEU A 17 -6.21 7.58 8.65
C LEU A 17 -5.78 7.28 10.09
N GLU A 18 -5.72 6.01 10.49
CA GLU A 18 -5.24 5.60 11.82
C GLU A 18 -3.78 6.02 12.08
N ARG A 19 -2.97 6.09 11.02
CA ARG A 19 -1.54 6.46 11.04
C ARG A 19 -1.28 7.91 10.63
N PHE A 20 -2.31 8.70 10.38
CA PHE A 20 -2.14 10.08 9.95
C PHE A 20 -1.31 10.86 10.98
N GLY A 21 -0.24 11.51 10.51
CA GLY A 21 0.72 12.23 11.35
C GLY A 21 1.66 11.36 12.19
N LYS A 22 1.61 10.03 12.07
CA LYS A 22 2.45 9.07 12.82
C LYS A 22 3.57 8.46 11.97
N VAL A 23 4.07 9.22 10.99
CA VAL A 23 5.22 8.83 10.15
C VAL A 23 6.47 8.75 11.02
N ARG A 24 7.17 7.61 10.99
CA ARG A 24 8.40 7.40 11.76
C ARG A 24 9.64 7.60 10.92
N SER A 25 9.54 7.34 9.61
CA SER A 25 10.66 7.48 8.70
C SER A 25 10.22 7.88 7.29
N ILE A 26 11.07 8.68 6.66
CA ILE A 26 10.98 9.02 5.24
C ILE A 26 12.21 8.42 4.58
N ASN A 27 12.01 7.64 3.53
CA ASN A 27 13.03 6.95 2.77
C ASN A 27 13.01 7.42 1.31
N GLU A 28 14.08 7.10 0.58
CA GLU A 28 14.18 7.35 -0.85
C GLU A 28 14.08 6.03 -1.63
N LYS A 29 13.13 5.94 -2.56
CA LYS A 29 13.05 4.86 -3.55
C LYS A 29 13.58 5.37 -4.89
N LYS A 30 14.54 4.64 -5.47
CA LYS A 30 14.97 4.83 -6.87
C LYS A 30 14.18 3.90 -7.77
N GLN A 31 13.40 4.46 -8.69
CA GLN A 31 12.62 3.71 -9.67
C GLN A 31 12.78 4.39 -11.04
N GLY A 32 13.19 3.64 -12.06
CA GLY A 32 13.37 4.17 -13.42
C GLY A 32 14.34 5.35 -13.52
N GLY A 33 15.39 5.39 -12.69
CA GLY A 33 16.36 6.49 -12.64
C GLY A 33 15.89 7.75 -11.92
N ARG A 34 14.66 7.77 -11.38
CA ARG A 34 14.12 8.87 -10.59
C ARG A 34 14.14 8.53 -9.11
N MET A 35 14.41 9.54 -8.28
CA MET A 35 14.35 9.44 -6.83
C MET A 35 12.99 9.93 -6.36
N THR A 36 12.33 9.13 -5.53
CA THR A 36 11.01 9.43 -4.95
C THR A 36 11.07 9.25 -3.44
N LEU A 37 10.32 10.06 -2.70
CA LEU A 37 10.19 9.92 -1.27
C LEU A 37 9.06 8.94 -0.96
N VAL A 38 9.29 8.07 0.02
CA VAL A 38 8.32 7.09 0.51
C VAL A 38 8.39 7.00 2.02
N THR A 39 7.26 6.91 2.69
CA THR A 39 7.21 6.80 4.16
C THR A 39 7.14 5.34 4.62
N ASP A 40 7.39 5.09 5.90
CA ASP A 40 7.08 3.80 6.51
C ASP A 40 5.59 3.44 6.37
N VAL A 41 4.71 4.44 6.49
CA VAL A 41 3.26 4.28 6.37
C VAL A 41 2.87 3.81 4.96
N ASP A 42 3.47 4.36 3.91
CA ASP A 42 3.21 3.93 2.52
C ASP A 42 3.58 2.45 2.32
N ILE A 43 4.76 2.04 2.82
CA ILE A 43 5.26 0.66 2.70
C ILE A 43 4.38 -0.32 3.48
N GLU A 44 3.94 0.03 4.69
CA GLU A 44 3.05 -0.83 5.46
C GLU A 44 1.66 -0.94 4.82
N ALA A 45 1.11 0.17 4.31
CA ALA A 45 -0.18 0.18 3.62
C ALA A 45 -0.15 -0.72 2.38
N GLU A 46 0.91 -0.62 1.57
CA GLU A 46 1.12 -1.45 0.38
C GLU A 46 1.12 -2.95 0.74
N LYS A 47 1.85 -3.33 1.80
CA LYS A 47 1.91 -4.73 2.28
C LYS A 47 0.55 -5.27 2.72
N GLU A 48 -0.23 -4.48 3.46
CA GLU A 48 -1.57 -4.89 3.90
C GLU A 48 -2.53 -5.06 2.71
N MET A 49 -2.47 -4.16 1.73
CA MET A 49 -3.25 -4.29 0.50
C MET A 49 -2.85 -5.53 -0.30
N ILE A 50 -1.56 -5.77 -0.52
CA ILE A 50 -1.04 -6.94 -1.24
C ILE A 50 -1.51 -8.22 -0.56
N LYS A 51 -1.42 -8.31 0.77
CA LYS A 51 -1.86 -9.48 1.53
C LYS A 51 -3.36 -9.75 1.35
N LEU A 52 -4.19 -8.71 1.36
CA LEU A 52 -5.62 -8.83 1.17
C LEU A 52 -5.97 -9.25 -0.26
N ILE A 53 -5.33 -8.64 -1.26
CA ILE A 53 -5.52 -8.99 -2.68
C ILE A 53 -5.06 -10.42 -2.93
N HIS A 54 -3.87 -10.80 -2.46
CA HIS A 54 -3.31 -12.13 -2.71
C HIS A 54 -4.13 -13.25 -2.06
N ARG A 55 -4.76 -13.00 -0.91
CA ARG A 55 -5.67 -13.96 -0.28
C ARG A 55 -6.87 -14.31 -1.17
N GLU A 56 -7.43 -13.33 -1.86
CA GLU A 56 -8.65 -13.48 -2.68
C GLU A 56 -8.31 -13.77 -4.15
N CYS A 57 -7.13 -13.34 -4.60
CA CYS A 57 -6.64 -13.43 -5.98
C CYS A 57 -5.17 -13.94 -6.01
N PRO A 58 -4.90 -15.20 -5.61
CA PRO A 58 -3.54 -15.71 -5.40
C PRO A 58 -2.66 -15.78 -6.66
N HIS A 59 -3.28 -15.83 -7.84
CA HIS A 59 -2.57 -15.94 -9.13
C HIS A 59 -2.40 -14.60 -9.85
N HIS A 60 -2.81 -13.48 -9.24
CA HIS A 60 -2.67 -12.17 -9.86
C HIS A 60 -1.31 -11.58 -9.52
N ASP A 61 -0.63 -11.07 -10.54
CA ASP A 61 0.49 -10.18 -10.35
C ASP A 61 0.00 -8.81 -9.87
N ILE A 62 0.77 -8.18 -8.99
CA ILE A 62 0.49 -6.86 -8.44
C ILE A 62 1.66 -5.95 -8.81
N VAL A 63 1.33 -4.77 -9.32
CA VAL A 63 2.30 -3.73 -9.68
C VAL A 63 2.14 -2.58 -8.69
N GLY A 64 3.24 -2.20 -8.03
CA GLY A 64 3.34 -1.13 -7.02
C GLY A 64 4.53 -0.21 -7.27
#